data_AF-A0A921ZRH4-F1
#
_entry.id   AF-A0A921ZRH4-F1
#
_cell.length_a   1.000
_cell.length_b   1.000
_cell.length_c   1.000
_cell.angle_alpha   90.00
_cell.angle_beta   90.00
_cell.angle_gamma   90.00
#
_symmetry.space_group_name_H-M   'P 1'
#
loop_
_entity.id
_entity.type
_entity.pdbx_description
1 polymer ?
#
loop_
_entity_poly.entity_id
_entity_poly.type
_entity_poly.pdbx_seq_one_letter_code
_entity_poly.pdbx_strand_id
1 'polypeptide(L)'
;MYCVCLQVSNYCNSSKCAIIDFDLEAFPSHVADESIHAFRPLIIQHALSRVGGVIFCEVSQRWAGPARALGRVTSLTHPRMFHYLHAAIDDFLFVQMIDAEHLIVANSSAVGDVMRLWIQCALTQDCIMPIGAQSAGCKFDKKPQYRYSGCHGQDASALSIVLGLRSGFEEAQYAERGRAHWRREPAPAAPAAAAPANHTERSRADG
;
A
#
# COMPACT_ATOMS: atom_id res chain seq x y z
N MET A 1 13.89 -5.32 -18.83
CA MET A 1 13.12 -4.08 -18.56
C MET A 1 12.68 -3.29 -19.81
N TYR A 2 13.47 -3.18 -20.89
CA TYR A 2 13.10 -2.36 -22.07
C TYR A 2 11.90 -2.84 -22.90
N CYS A 3 11.68 -4.15 -23.02
CA CYS A 3 10.62 -4.70 -23.90
C CYS A 3 9.19 -4.45 -23.37
N VAL A 4 9.00 -4.40 -22.05
CA VAL A 4 7.67 -4.20 -21.43
C VAL A 4 7.21 -2.75 -21.56
N CYS A 5 8.10 -1.79 -21.36
CA CYS A 5 7.77 -0.35 -21.50
C CYS A 5 7.37 0.01 -22.95
N LEU A 6 8.04 -0.60 -23.94
CA LEU A 6 7.73 -0.46 -25.37
C LEU A 6 6.33 -0.96 -25.76
N GLN A 7 5.77 -1.94 -25.03
CA GLN A 7 4.39 -2.37 -25.29
C GLN A 7 3.37 -1.45 -24.61
N VAL A 8 3.64 -0.97 -23.39
CA VAL A 8 2.72 -0.08 -22.66
C VAL A 8 2.57 1.26 -23.37
N SER A 9 3.63 1.81 -23.98
CA SER A 9 3.56 3.08 -24.73
C SER A 9 2.59 3.05 -25.92
N ASN A 10 2.36 1.87 -26.51
CA ASN A 10 1.37 1.71 -27.59
C ASN A 10 -0.09 1.79 -27.09
N TYR A 11 -0.34 1.57 -25.80
CA TYR A 11 -1.68 1.59 -25.19
C TYR A 11 -1.91 2.80 -24.27
N CYS A 12 -0.84 3.33 -23.68
CA CYS A 12 -0.84 4.41 -22.72
C CYS A 12 0.00 5.57 -23.25
N ASN A 13 -0.64 6.42 -24.06
CA ASN A 13 -0.20 7.77 -24.38
C ASN A 13 -1.40 8.58 -24.90
N SER A 14 -2.43 8.72 -24.07
CA SER A 14 -3.68 9.42 -24.42
C SER A 14 -4.11 10.34 -23.29
N SER A 15 -5.18 11.11 -23.47
CA SER A 15 -5.75 11.93 -22.40
C SER A 15 -6.22 11.12 -21.18
N LYS A 16 -6.31 9.78 -21.29
CA LYS A 16 -6.79 8.88 -20.23
C LYS A 16 -5.67 8.09 -19.54
N CYS A 17 -4.47 8.04 -20.11
CA CYS A 17 -3.34 7.30 -19.55
C CYS A 17 -2.03 7.98 -19.95
N ALA A 18 -1.17 8.19 -18.96
CA ALA A 18 0.17 8.74 -19.14
C ALA A 18 1.20 7.76 -18.58
N ILE A 19 2.33 7.63 -19.30
CA ILE A 19 3.53 6.99 -18.76
C ILE A 19 4.32 8.07 -18.03
N ILE A 20 4.74 7.76 -16.82
CA ILE A 20 5.52 8.65 -15.98
C ILE A 20 6.80 7.90 -15.63
N ASP A 21 7.94 8.45 -16.02
CA ASP A 21 9.23 7.94 -15.63
C ASP A 21 9.50 8.28 -14.16
N PHE A 22 10.03 7.30 -13.42
CA PHE A 22 10.44 7.47 -12.04
C PHE A 22 11.93 7.18 -11.93
N ASP A 23 12.71 8.23 -11.66
CA ASP A 23 14.16 8.14 -11.57
C ASP A 23 14.58 7.49 -10.24
N LEU A 24 15.04 6.24 -10.33
CA LEU A 24 15.52 5.47 -9.18
C LEU A 24 16.97 5.81 -8.81
N GLU A 25 17.72 6.47 -9.68
CA GLU A 25 19.12 6.84 -9.44
C GLU A 25 19.25 7.95 -8.37
N ALA A 26 18.16 8.68 -8.11
CA ALA A 26 18.07 9.65 -7.02
C ALA A 26 18.01 9.01 -5.62
N PHE A 27 17.90 7.67 -5.53
CA PHE A 27 17.75 6.92 -4.29
C PHE A 27 18.96 6.00 -4.06
N PRO A 28 19.14 5.46 -2.83
CA PRO A 28 20.18 4.47 -2.57
C PRO A 28 20.11 3.30 -3.57
N SER A 29 21.27 2.80 -4.01
CA SER A 29 21.37 1.84 -5.11
C SER A 29 20.56 0.56 -4.92
N HIS A 30 20.35 0.12 -3.67
CA HIS A 30 19.53 -1.05 -3.37
C HIS A 30 18.05 -0.87 -3.73
N VAL A 31 17.56 0.37 -3.78
CA VAL A 31 16.17 0.66 -4.12
C VAL A 31 15.85 0.22 -5.55
N ALA A 32 16.84 0.28 -6.45
CA ALA A 32 16.72 -0.17 -7.83
C ALA A 32 16.80 -1.70 -8.01
N ASP A 33 17.10 -2.46 -6.95
CA ASP A 33 17.06 -3.92 -7.00
C ASP A 33 15.61 -4.41 -7.05
N GLU A 34 15.20 -4.90 -8.23
CA GLU A 34 13.86 -5.40 -8.46
C GLU A 34 13.48 -6.57 -7.54
N SER A 35 14.45 -7.32 -7.01
CA SER A 35 14.21 -8.53 -6.20
C SER A 35 13.74 -8.23 -4.78
N ILE A 36 13.92 -6.99 -4.30
CA ILE A 36 13.51 -6.57 -2.95
C ILE A 36 12.31 -5.63 -2.96
N HIS A 37 11.92 -5.14 -4.14
CA HIS A 37 10.75 -4.27 -4.34
C HIS A 37 10.73 -3.00 -3.48
N ALA A 38 11.91 -2.51 -3.05
CA ALA A 38 12.04 -1.31 -2.23
C ALA A 38 11.53 -0.04 -2.94
N PHE A 39 11.53 -0.03 -4.28
CA PHE A 39 10.97 1.05 -5.08
C PHE A 39 9.44 1.22 -4.91
N ARG A 40 8.71 0.14 -4.56
CA ARG A 40 7.24 0.12 -4.54
C ARG A 40 6.62 1.23 -3.68
N PRO A 41 6.98 1.40 -2.39
CA PRO A 41 6.46 2.50 -1.59
C PRO A 41 6.79 3.90 -2.13
N LEU A 42 7.93 4.06 -2.81
CA LEU A 42 8.33 5.34 -3.40
C LEU A 42 7.44 5.73 -4.58
N ILE A 43 7.19 4.78 -5.48
CA ILE A 43 6.30 4.98 -6.63
C ILE A 43 4.87 5.24 -6.17
N ILE A 44 4.37 4.48 -5.18
CA ILE A 44 3.03 4.68 -4.63
C ILE A 44 2.91 6.07 -3.99
N GLN A 45 3.88 6.49 -3.18
CA GLN A 45 3.88 7.82 -2.58
C GLN A 45 3.95 8.94 -3.63
N HIS A 46 4.77 8.76 -4.66
CA HIS A 46 4.86 9.71 -5.76
C HIS A 46 3.52 9.87 -6.47
N ALA A 47 2.83 8.76 -6.77
CA ALA A 47 1.49 8.79 -7.35
C ALA A 47 0.48 9.46 -6.39
N LEU A 48 0.42 9.07 -5.12
CA LEU A 48 -0.48 9.65 -4.11
C LEU A 48 -0.30 11.17 -3.93
N SER A 49 0.89 11.72 -4.20
CA SER A 49 1.12 13.17 -4.13
C SER A 49 0.34 13.97 -5.20
N ARG A 50 -0.19 13.29 -6.22
CA ARG A 50 -0.87 13.90 -7.38
C ARG A 50 -2.36 13.56 -7.46
N VAL A 51 -2.80 12.50 -6.78
CA VAL A 51 -4.16 11.96 -6.91
C VAL A 51 -4.78 11.63 -5.55
N GLY A 52 -6.11 11.46 -5.52
CA GLY A 52 -6.85 11.12 -4.30
C GLY A 52 -6.71 9.65 -3.85
N GLY A 53 -6.21 8.76 -4.73
CA GLY A 53 -5.97 7.36 -4.42
C GLY A 53 -5.28 6.61 -5.55
N VAL A 54 -4.65 5.49 -5.21
CA VAL A 54 -3.84 4.66 -6.12
C VAL A 54 -4.33 3.22 -6.06
N ILE A 55 -4.52 2.61 -7.24
CA ILE A 55 -4.62 1.16 -7.38
C ILE A 55 -3.29 0.68 -7.94
N PHE A 56 -2.58 -0.11 -7.16
CA PHE A 56 -1.27 -0.66 -7.53
C PHE A 56 -1.41 -2.15 -7.88
N CYS A 57 -0.72 -2.54 -8.95
CA CYS A 57 -0.63 -3.92 -9.40
C CYS A 57 0.80 -4.19 -9.89
N GLU A 58 1.40 -5.28 -9.44
CA GLU A 58 2.66 -5.75 -10.00
C GLU A 58 2.48 -6.24 -11.45
N VAL A 59 3.44 -5.94 -12.32
CA VAL A 59 3.38 -6.26 -13.76
C VAL A 59 3.41 -7.75 -14.04
N SER A 60 3.95 -8.55 -13.12
CA SER A 60 4.05 -10.00 -13.23
C SER A 60 2.75 -10.72 -12.83
N GLN A 61 1.76 -9.99 -12.29
CA GLN A 61 0.58 -10.56 -11.68
C GLN A 61 -0.69 -10.25 -12.47
N ARG A 62 -1.71 -11.09 -12.27
CA ARG A 62 -3.05 -10.89 -12.84
C ARG A 62 -4.07 -10.96 -11.72
N TRP A 63 -5.06 -10.08 -11.78
CA TRP A 63 -6.22 -10.09 -10.87
C TRP A 63 -7.16 -11.21 -11.31
N ALA A 64 -6.88 -12.44 -10.90
CA ALA A 64 -7.68 -13.59 -11.22
C ALA A 64 -7.68 -14.60 -10.06
N GLY A 65 -8.85 -15.17 -9.76
CA GLY A 65 -9.00 -16.17 -8.70
C GLY A 65 -9.17 -15.57 -7.30
N PRO A 66 -9.13 -16.41 -6.25
CA PRO A 66 -9.24 -15.97 -4.87
C PRO A 66 -7.97 -15.26 -4.40
N ALA A 67 -8.10 -14.43 -3.35
CA ALA A 67 -6.96 -13.80 -2.70
C ALA A 67 -5.91 -14.84 -2.26
N ARG A 68 -4.63 -14.49 -2.40
CA ARG A 68 -3.52 -15.40 -2.10
C ARG A 68 -3.42 -15.59 -0.58
N ALA A 69 -3.49 -16.83 -0.13
CA ALA A 69 -3.20 -17.16 1.27
C ALA A 69 -1.68 -17.08 1.48
N LEU A 70 -1.21 -16.00 2.11
CA LEU A 70 0.20 -15.82 2.43
C LEU A 70 0.56 -16.50 3.78
N GLY A 71 1.83 -16.51 4.16
CA GLY A 71 2.28 -16.98 5.48
C GLY A 71 2.10 -15.92 6.58
N ARG A 72 2.34 -16.26 7.85
CA ARG A 72 2.34 -15.26 8.95
C ARG A 72 3.45 -14.24 8.74
N VAL A 73 3.26 -13.01 9.24
CA VAL A 73 4.29 -11.96 9.18
C VAL A 73 5.61 -12.49 9.73
N THR A 74 5.60 -13.06 10.94
CA THR A 74 6.80 -13.63 11.58
C THR A 74 7.44 -14.80 10.83
N SER A 75 6.68 -15.51 9.99
CA SER A 75 7.19 -16.62 9.18
C SER A 75 8.01 -16.13 7.98
N LEU A 76 7.66 -14.96 7.45
CA LEU A 76 8.21 -14.40 6.22
C LEU A 76 9.02 -13.11 6.46
N THR A 77 9.29 -12.77 7.72
CA THR A 77 10.02 -11.56 8.08
C THR A 77 11.28 -11.91 8.85
N HIS A 78 12.42 -11.41 8.38
CA HIS A 78 13.68 -11.55 9.10
C HIS A 78 13.60 -10.82 10.46
N PRO A 79 13.98 -11.44 11.60
CA PRO A 79 13.78 -10.87 12.94
C PRO A 79 14.33 -9.45 13.14
N ARG A 80 15.43 -9.11 12.46
CA ARG A 80 16.01 -7.75 12.52
C ARG A 80 15.10 -6.64 11.98
N MET A 81 14.17 -6.92 11.07
CA MET A 81 13.24 -5.89 10.60
C MET A 81 12.28 -5.44 11.70
N PHE A 82 11.82 -6.36 12.56
CA PHE A 82 11.02 -6.01 13.74
C PHE A 82 11.80 -5.11 14.70
N HIS A 83 13.08 -5.41 14.93
CA HIS A 83 13.95 -4.57 15.74
C HIS A 83 14.08 -3.15 15.16
N TYR A 84 14.29 -3.04 13.85
CA TYR A 84 14.39 -1.73 13.18
C TYR A 84 13.10 -0.91 13.31
N LEU A 85 11.95 -1.56 13.14
CA LEU A 85 10.63 -0.92 13.21
C LEU A 85 10.09 -0.80 14.64
N HIS A 86 10.91 -1.11 15.66
CA HIS A 86 10.53 -1.07 17.07
C HIS A 86 9.25 -1.89 17.38
N ALA A 87 9.11 -3.03 16.71
CA ALA A 87 7.98 -3.93 16.83
C ALA A 87 8.33 -5.16 17.67
N ALA A 88 7.44 -5.58 18.56
CA ALA A 88 7.58 -6.84 19.27
C ALA A 88 7.11 -8.00 18.37
N ILE A 89 7.99 -8.98 18.14
CA ILE A 89 7.72 -10.13 17.25
C ILE A 89 6.47 -10.90 17.71
N ASP A 90 6.26 -11.01 19.02
CA ASP A 90 5.18 -11.81 19.60
C ASP A 90 3.77 -11.28 19.26
N ASP A 91 3.64 -9.97 19.00
CA ASP A 91 2.39 -9.37 18.57
C ASP A 91 1.99 -9.79 17.14
N PHE A 92 2.95 -10.30 16.35
CA PHE A 92 2.76 -10.64 14.94
C PHE A 92 2.62 -12.15 14.66
N LEU A 93 2.64 -13.00 15.70
CA LEU A 93 2.60 -14.46 15.51
C LEU A 93 1.35 -14.94 14.76
N PHE A 94 0.26 -14.19 14.86
CA PHE A 94 -1.02 -14.53 14.22
C PHE A 94 -1.44 -13.58 13.11
N VAL A 95 -0.69 -12.50 12.88
CA VAL A 95 -0.94 -11.54 11.80
C VAL A 95 -0.56 -12.16 10.46
N GLN A 96 -1.45 -12.04 9.49
CA GLN A 96 -1.23 -12.49 8.12
C GLN A 96 -0.33 -11.50 7.37
N MET A 97 0.62 -12.01 6.58
CA MET A 97 1.35 -11.20 5.62
C MET A 97 0.38 -10.59 4.59
N ILE A 98 0.54 -9.30 4.29
CA ILE A 98 -0.25 -8.59 3.28
C ILE A 98 0.19 -8.97 1.86
N ASP A 99 -0.76 -9.01 0.92
CA ASP A 99 -0.45 -9.11 -0.50
C ASP A 99 -0.08 -7.74 -1.06
N ALA A 100 1.21 -7.41 -1.05
CA ALA A 100 1.72 -6.14 -1.56
C ALA A 100 1.71 -6.05 -3.10
N GLU A 101 1.36 -7.12 -3.80
CA GLU A 101 1.27 -7.14 -5.26
C GLU A 101 -0.02 -6.47 -5.76
N HIS A 102 -1.05 -6.38 -4.90
CA HIS A 102 -2.36 -5.80 -5.21
C HIS A 102 -2.81 -4.87 -4.08
N LEU A 103 -2.66 -3.57 -4.28
CA LEU A 103 -2.98 -2.58 -3.24
C LEU A 103 -3.98 -1.55 -3.74
N ILE A 104 -4.88 -1.15 -2.85
CA ILE A 104 -5.75 0.00 -3.03
C ILE A 104 -5.45 0.97 -1.90
N VAL A 105 -4.96 2.15 -2.24
CA VAL A 105 -4.47 3.14 -1.27
C VAL A 105 -5.22 4.44 -1.46
N ALA A 106 -6.03 4.82 -0.47
CA ALA A 106 -6.74 6.10 -0.47
C ALA A 106 -5.92 7.16 0.29
N ASN A 107 -5.82 8.37 -0.26
CA ASN A 107 -5.07 9.44 0.38
C ASN A 107 -5.79 9.89 1.67
N SER A 108 -5.15 9.65 2.80
CA SER A 108 -5.63 10.03 4.14
C SER A 108 -4.44 10.28 5.06
N SER A 109 -4.66 10.99 6.18
CA SER A 109 -3.62 11.21 7.18
C SER A 109 -3.05 9.90 7.74
N ALA A 110 -3.91 8.92 7.99
CA ALA A 110 -3.51 7.58 8.44
C ALA A 110 -2.57 6.88 7.45
N VAL A 111 -2.89 6.96 6.15
CA VAL A 111 -2.01 6.44 5.09
C VAL A 111 -0.70 7.19 5.01
N GLY A 112 -0.69 8.52 5.23
CA GLY A 112 0.55 9.30 5.26
C GLY A 112 1.55 8.79 6.29
N ASP A 113 1.07 8.34 7.46
CA ASP A 113 1.95 7.78 8.49
C ASP A 113 2.42 6.36 8.17
N VAL A 114 1.56 5.53 7.56
CA VAL A 114 1.94 4.20 7.05
C VAL A 114 3.03 4.33 5.98
N MET A 115 2.79 5.19 4.98
CA MET A 115 3.73 5.42 3.89
C MET A 115 5.06 5.97 4.42
N ARG A 116 5.06 6.87 5.40
CA ARG A 116 6.29 7.39 5.99
C ARG A 116 7.18 6.28 6.54
N LEU A 117 6.63 5.39 7.38
CA LEU A 117 7.41 4.30 7.98
C LEU A 117 7.84 3.26 6.94
N TRP A 118 6.96 2.96 5.97
CA TRP A 118 7.27 2.02 4.91
C TRP A 118 8.41 2.52 4.00
N ILE A 119 8.36 3.81 3.61
CA ILE A 119 9.42 4.47 2.84
C ILE A 119 10.73 4.54 3.62
N GLN A 120 10.69 4.89 4.91
CA GLN A 120 11.90 4.93 5.74
C GLN A 120 12.60 3.57 5.79
N CYS A 121 11.84 2.48 5.90
CA CYS A 121 12.41 1.14 5.83
C CYS A 121 12.98 0.84 4.44
N ALA A 122 12.24 1.14 3.37
CA ALA A 122 12.67 0.91 2.00
C ALA A 122 13.97 1.64 1.64
N LEU A 123 14.15 2.87 2.13
CA LEU A 123 15.38 3.66 1.93
C LEU A 123 16.55 3.18 2.81
N THR A 124 16.32 2.30 3.78
CA THR A 124 17.35 1.81 4.69
C THR A 124 17.67 0.36 4.42
N GLN A 125 18.85 0.10 3.85
CA GLN A 125 19.29 -1.26 3.46
C GLN A 125 19.12 -2.28 4.60
N ASP A 126 19.58 -1.93 5.80
CA ASP A 126 19.53 -2.82 6.97
C ASP A 126 18.11 -3.07 7.49
N CYS A 127 17.13 -2.24 7.11
CA CYS A 127 15.72 -2.50 7.39
C CYS A 127 15.12 -3.41 6.34
N ILE A 128 15.20 -3.01 5.06
CA ILE A 128 14.48 -3.65 3.95
C ILE A 128 15.06 -5.01 3.57
N MET A 129 16.38 -5.18 3.71
CA MET A 129 17.10 -6.41 3.42
C MET A 129 18.23 -6.60 4.45
N PRO A 130 17.88 -6.92 5.71
CA PRO A 130 18.88 -7.13 6.76
C PRO A 130 19.86 -8.25 6.37
N ILE A 131 21.11 -8.19 6.84
CA ILE A 131 22.11 -9.23 6.54
C ILE A 131 21.55 -10.64 6.84
N GLY A 132 21.71 -11.59 5.92
CA GLY A 132 21.16 -12.95 6.05
C GLY A 132 19.68 -13.09 5.66
N ALA A 133 19.01 -12.01 5.27
CA ALA A 133 17.73 -12.09 4.58
C ALA A 133 17.93 -12.59 3.14
N GLN A 134 16.97 -13.37 2.67
CA GLN A 134 16.95 -13.94 1.32
C GLN A 134 15.50 -14.21 0.91
N SER A 135 15.17 -14.04 -0.37
CA SER A 135 13.79 -14.21 -0.86
C SER A 135 13.41 -15.67 -1.15
N ALA A 136 14.38 -16.59 -1.16
CA ALA A 136 14.20 -18.01 -1.51
C ALA A 136 14.56 -18.95 -0.34
N GLY A 137 14.26 -20.24 -0.52
CA GLY A 137 14.62 -21.28 0.46
C GLY A 137 13.71 -21.33 1.70
N CYS A 138 12.49 -20.80 1.60
CA CYS A 138 11.49 -20.84 2.67
C CYS A 138 11.19 -22.28 3.12
N LYS A 139 11.23 -22.53 4.43
CA LYS A 139 10.87 -23.82 5.05
C LYS A 139 9.55 -23.70 5.81
N PHE A 140 8.44 -24.00 5.14
CA PHE A 140 7.07 -23.92 5.68
C PHE A 140 6.61 -25.20 6.41
N ASP A 141 7.42 -26.24 6.37
CA ASP A 141 7.25 -27.47 7.13
C ASP A 141 7.54 -27.29 8.62
N LYS A 142 8.23 -26.20 9.00
CA LYS A 142 8.49 -25.84 10.38
C LYS A 142 7.18 -25.57 11.14
N LYS A 143 7.03 -26.24 12.28
CA LYS A 143 5.96 -25.98 13.27
C LYS A 143 6.53 -25.26 14.50
N PRO A 144 5.75 -24.38 15.15
CA PRO A 144 4.48 -23.83 14.68
C PRO A 144 4.66 -22.91 13.44
N GLN A 145 3.59 -22.72 12.66
CA GLN A 145 3.63 -22.08 11.34
C GLN A 145 4.07 -20.60 11.35
N TYR A 146 4.04 -19.95 12.51
CA TYR A 146 4.54 -18.60 12.71
C TYR A 146 6.06 -18.52 12.88
N ARG A 147 6.76 -19.66 12.96
CA ARG A 147 8.23 -19.65 13.04
C ARG A 147 8.83 -19.15 11.74
N TYR A 148 9.89 -18.35 11.88
CA TYR A 148 10.67 -17.85 10.75
C TYR A 148 11.09 -19.00 9.81
N SER A 149 10.61 -18.90 8.57
CA SER A 149 10.79 -19.94 7.56
C SER A 149 12.21 -19.96 6.98
N GLY A 150 13.01 -18.90 7.21
CA GLY A 150 14.35 -18.75 6.63
C GLY A 150 14.39 -17.94 5.34
N CYS A 151 13.26 -17.36 4.94
CA CYS A 151 13.16 -16.41 3.84
C CYS A 151 12.43 -15.13 4.29
N HIS A 152 12.61 -14.07 3.51
CA HIS A 152 12.17 -12.73 3.81
C HIS A 152 11.32 -12.18 2.67
N GLY A 153 10.23 -11.48 2.99
CA GLY A 153 9.35 -10.82 2.02
C GLY A 153 9.60 -9.31 1.86
N GLN A 154 10.76 -8.81 2.30
CA GLN A 154 11.24 -7.44 2.06
C GLN A 154 10.19 -6.35 2.32
N ASP A 155 9.79 -5.60 1.29
CA ASP A 155 8.89 -4.47 1.44
C ASP A 155 7.48 -4.87 1.91
N ALA A 156 6.99 -6.06 1.52
CA ALA A 156 5.72 -6.61 2.02
C ALA A 156 5.80 -6.93 3.52
N SER A 157 6.97 -7.39 4.00
CA SER A 157 7.22 -7.56 5.44
C SER A 157 7.18 -6.22 6.17
N ALA A 158 7.85 -5.20 5.62
CA ALA A 158 7.87 -3.87 6.21
C ALA A 158 6.46 -3.28 6.28
N LEU A 159 5.70 -3.36 5.18
CA LEU A 159 4.31 -2.89 5.13
C LEU A 159 3.42 -3.62 6.15
N SER A 160 3.55 -4.95 6.27
CA SER A 160 2.73 -5.73 7.20
C SER A 160 3.00 -5.36 8.66
N ILE A 161 4.27 -5.11 9.01
CA ILE A 161 4.63 -4.66 10.37
C ILE A 161 4.02 -3.30 10.64
N VAL A 162 4.20 -2.35 9.71
CA VAL A 162 3.66 -1.00 9.86
C VAL A 162 2.15 -1.03 9.99
N LEU A 163 1.43 -1.78 9.14
CA LEU A 163 -0.03 -1.91 9.22
C LEU A 163 -0.47 -2.52 10.55
N GLY A 164 0.21 -3.57 11.04
CA GLY A 164 -0.09 -4.15 12.35
C GLY A 164 0.05 -3.14 13.49
N LEU A 165 1.15 -2.37 13.52
CA LEU A 165 1.36 -1.32 14.53
C LEU A 165 0.30 -0.21 14.47
N ARG A 166 -0.15 0.19 13.26
CA ARG A 166 -1.13 1.29 13.09
C ARG A 166 -2.58 0.86 13.32
N SER A 167 -2.89 -0.42 13.17
CA SER A 167 -4.24 -0.97 13.31
C SER A 167 -4.49 -1.67 14.66
N GLY A 168 -3.48 -1.81 15.51
CA GLY A 168 -3.58 -2.64 16.71
C GLY A 168 -3.70 -4.13 16.37
N PHE A 169 -3.03 -4.56 15.31
CA PHE A 169 -2.97 -5.95 14.83
C PHE A 169 -4.32 -6.51 14.32
N GLU A 170 -5.31 -5.64 14.09
CA GLU A 170 -6.63 -5.97 13.57
C GLU A 170 -6.67 -5.89 12.04
N GLU A 171 -6.45 -7.03 11.39
CA GLU A 171 -6.39 -7.12 9.92
C GLU A 171 -7.63 -6.60 9.19
N ALA A 172 -8.80 -6.68 9.84
CA ALA A 172 -10.06 -6.20 9.27
C ALA A 172 -10.07 -4.69 8.99
N GLN A 173 -9.13 -3.92 9.56
CA GLN A 173 -9.02 -2.48 9.32
C GLN A 173 -8.32 -2.13 8.00
N TYR A 174 -7.60 -3.07 7.39
CA TYR A 174 -6.77 -2.80 6.21
C TYR A 174 -6.77 -3.92 5.15
N ALA A 175 -7.38 -5.08 5.44
CA ALA A 175 -7.47 -6.20 4.52
C ALA A 175 -8.91 -6.67 4.35
N GLU A 176 -9.39 -6.69 3.11
CA GLU A 176 -10.70 -7.21 2.76
C GLU A 176 -10.66 -8.74 2.62
N ARG A 177 -11.36 -9.45 3.50
CA ARG A 177 -11.53 -10.91 3.43
C ARG A 177 -12.88 -11.27 2.78
N GLY A 178 -13.00 -11.02 1.48
CA GLY A 178 -14.04 -11.60 0.60
C GLY A 178 -15.41 -10.92 0.58
N ARG A 179 -15.92 -10.72 -0.66
CA ARG A 179 -17.21 -10.13 -1.08
C ARG A 179 -17.53 -8.73 -0.52
N ALA A 180 -16.55 -7.83 -0.51
CA ALA A 180 -16.87 -6.40 -0.45
C ALA A 180 -17.47 -5.95 -1.79
N HIS A 181 -18.79 -5.82 -1.82
CA HIS A 181 -19.47 -5.02 -2.83
C HIS A 181 -19.00 -3.57 -2.62
N TRP A 182 -18.13 -3.07 -3.49
CA TRP A 182 -17.74 -1.67 -3.51
C TRP A 182 -18.98 -0.77 -3.47
N ARG A 183 -19.34 -0.28 -2.29
CA ARG A 183 -20.41 0.68 -2.11
C ARG A 183 -19.73 2.04 -2.00
N ARG A 184 -19.98 2.89 -2.99
CA ARG A 184 -19.56 4.29 -2.95
C ARG A 184 -20.16 4.90 -1.68
N GLU A 185 -19.33 5.43 -0.78
CA GLU A 185 -19.86 6.35 0.24
C GLU A 185 -20.46 7.54 -0.52
N PRO A 186 -21.71 7.95 -0.23
CA PRO A 186 -22.22 9.20 -0.75
C PRO A 186 -21.28 10.31 -0.28
N ALA A 187 -20.83 11.16 -1.20
CA ALA A 187 -20.12 12.37 -0.82
C ALA A 187 -20.95 13.12 0.24
N PRO A 188 -20.33 13.73 1.26
CA PRO A 188 -21.06 14.54 2.23
C PRO A 188 -21.89 15.55 1.45
N ALA A 189 -23.20 15.57 1.74
CA ALA A 189 -24.13 16.45 1.05
C ALA A 189 -23.59 17.87 1.12
N ALA A 190 -23.42 18.51 -0.04
CA ALA A 190 -23.06 19.91 -0.09
C ALA A 190 -24.06 20.69 0.78
N PRO A 191 -23.61 21.64 1.61
CA PRO A 191 -24.53 22.44 2.41
C PRO A 191 -25.56 23.07 1.47
N ALA A 192 -26.84 22.90 1.82
CA ALA A 192 -27.94 23.38 1.00
C ALA A 192 -27.73 24.87 0.71
N ALA A 193 -27.66 25.21 -0.58
CA ALA A 193 -27.60 26.59 -1.02
C ALA A 193 -28.82 27.33 -0.43
N ALA A 194 -28.56 28.36 0.37
CA ALA A 194 -29.60 29.20 0.93
C ALA A 194 -30.46 29.73 -0.22
N ALA A 195 -31.77 29.49 -0.15
CA ALA A 195 -32.72 29.97 -1.14
C ALA A 195 -32.64 31.52 -1.22
N PRO A 196 -32.73 32.11 -2.43
CA PRO A 196 -32.73 33.56 -2.56
C PRO A 196 -33.97 34.13 -1.88
N ALA A 197 -33.77 35.14 -1.03
CA ALA A 197 -34.85 35.88 -0.40
C ALA A 197 -35.69 36.58 -1.48
N ASN A 198 -36.99 36.26 -1.52
CA ASN A 198 -37.97 36.96 -2.36
C ASN A 198 -38.16 38.39 -1.83
N HIS A 199 -37.53 39.37 -2.49
CA HIS A 199 -37.98 40.75 -2.42
C HIS A 199 -39.09 40.94 -3.45
N THR A 200 -40.32 40.70 -3.04
CA THR A 200 -41.50 41.25 -3.72
C THR A 200 -41.92 42.52 -3.00
N GLU A 201 -41.53 43.65 -3.58
CA GLU A 201 -42.20 44.93 -3.36
C GLU A 201 -43.70 44.77 -3.66
N ARG A 202 -44.55 45.19 -2.71
CA ARG A 202 -45.89 45.63 -3.04
C ARG A 202 -46.23 46.88 -2.23
N SER A 203 -45.90 48.01 -2.84
CA SER A 203 -46.54 49.30 -2.58
C SER A 203 -48.02 49.28 -3.01
N ARG A 204 -48.82 50.13 -2.34
CA ARG A 204 -50.27 50.44 -2.48
C ARG A 204 -51.24 49.51 -1.74
N ALA A 205 -52.22 49.99 -0.95
CA ALA A 205 -52.64 51.35 -0.56
C ALA A 205 -53.70 51.23 0.57
N ASP A 206 -53.95 52.36 1.23
CA ASP A 206 -55.20 52.79 1.91
C ASP A 206 -55.52 52.32 3.34
N GLY A 207 -55.61 53.31 4.25
CA GLY A 207 -56.05 53.23 5.64
C GLY A 207 -55.47 54.34 6.50
#